data_AF-A0A976FNP7-F1
#
_entry.id   AF-A0A976FNP7-F1
#
_cell.length_a   1.000
_cell.length_b   1.000
_cell.length_c   1.000
_cell.angle_alpha   90.00
_cell.angle_beta   90.00
_cell.angle_gamma   90.00
#
_symmetry.space_group_name_H-M   'P 1'
#
loop_
_entity.id
_entity.type
_entity.pdbx_description
1 polymer ?
#
loop_
_entity_poly.entity_id
_entity_poly.type
_entity_poly.pdbx_seq_one_letter_code
_entity_poly.pdbx_strand_id
1 'polypeptide(L)' 'MQDTHWDWGEDQQRAFNALKLALQQSPTLKLPDFNHLFVVTTDASGFCWEVFFLNAPTTTTHVIVLYSNLLDPHE' A
#
# COMPACT_ATOMS: atom_id res chain seq x y z
N MET A 1 11.03 -25.66 -12.66
CA MET A 1 12.17 -24.93 -13.26
C MET A 1 11.53 -23.91 -14.17
N GLN A 2 11.55 -22.64 -13.78
CA GLN A 2 10.75 -21.61 -14.43
C GLN A 2 11.62 -20.88 -15.44
N ASP A 3 11.64 -21.37 -16.68
CA ASP A 3 12.17 -20.66 -17.85
C ASP A 3 11.11 -19.66 -18.37
N THR A 4 10.74 -18.68 -17.53
CA THR A 4 9.96 -17.53 -18.02
C THR A 4 10.96 -16.55 -18.65
N HIS A 5 10.79 -16.28 -19.95
CA HIS A 5 11.63 -15.29 -20.65
C HIS A 5 11.47 -13.92 -19.96
N TRP A 6 12.58 -13.27 -19.66
CA TRP A 6 12.57 -11.94 -19.04
C TRP A 6 12.16 -10.90 -20.07
N ASP A 7 10.89 -10.52 -20.04
CA ASP A 7 10.34 -9.49 -20.91
C ASP A 7 10.19 -8.17 -20.15
N TRP A 8 11.11 -7.24 -20.43
CA TRP A 8 11.07 -5.87 -19.93
C TRP A 8 10.74 -4.90 -21.06
N GLY A 9 9.46 -4.53 -21.15
CA GLY A 9 8.95 -3.55 -22.11
C GLY A 9 8.63 -2.21 -21.46
N GLU A 10 7.85 -1.41 -22.19
CA GLU A 10 7.48 -0.06 -21.76
C GLU A 10 6.55 -0.09 -20.54
N ASP A 11 5.60 -1.02 -20.48
CA ASP A 11 4.65 -1.11 -19.36
C ASP A 11 5.37 -1.51 -18.05
N GLN A 12 6.32 -2.44 -18.11
CA GLN A 12 7.16 -2.82 -16.97
C GLN A 12 8.00 -1.62 -16.49
N GLN A 13 8.58 -0.86 -17.43
CA GLN A 13 9.33 0.34 -17.09
C GLN A 13 8.46 1.43 -16.46
N ARG A 14 7.22 1.63 -16.96
CA ARG A 14 6.25 2.56 -16.38
C ARG A 14 5.86 2.14 -14.96
N ALA A 15 5.54 0.86 -14.74
CA ALA A 15 5.21 0.35 -13.42
C ALA A 15 6.38 0.49 -12.43
N PHE A 16 7.60 0.16 -12.86
CA PHE A 16 8.81 0.34 -12.04
C PHE A 16 9.03 1.81 -11.64
N ASN A 17 8.86 2.74 -12.58
CA ASN A 17 9.01 4.16 -12.30
C ASN A 17 7.91 4.68 -11.35
N ALA A 18 6.67 4.22 -11.51
CA ALA A 18 5.57 4.55 -10.61
C ALA A 18 5.86 4.07 -9.19
N LEU A 19 6.34 2.82 -9.03
CA LEU A 19 6.76 2.28 -7.73
C LEU A 19 7.92 3.06 -7.13
N LYS A 20 8.92 3.43 -7.94
CA LYS A 20 10.07 4.22 -7.49
C LYS A 20 9.60 5.58 -6.96
N LEU A 21 8.69 6.24 -7.66
CA LEU A 21 8.14 7.52 -7.23
C LEU A 21 7.32 7.36 -5.95
N ALA A 22 6.46 6.34 -5.87
CA ALA A 22 5.65 6.05 -4.69
C ALA A 22 6.51 5.79 -3.45
N LEU A 23 7.62 5.04 -3.59
CA LEU A 23 8.57 4.81 -2.50
C LEU A 23 9.29 6.08 -2.06
N GLN A 24 9.62 6.97 -3.00
CA GLN A 24 10.25 8.27 -2.68
C GLN A 24 9.29 9.25 -2.00
N GLN A 25 8.00 9.15 -2.31
CA GLN A 25 6.95 10.01 -1.76
C GLN A 25 6.21 9.40 -0.57
N SER A 26 6.61 8.20 -0.13
CA SER A 26 5.92 7.50 0.95
C SER A 26 5.96 8.34 2.24
N PRO A 27 4.82 8.51 2.93
CA PRO A 27 4.78 9.23 4.19
C PRO A 27 5.63 8.52 5.25
N THR A 28 6.21 9.29 6.18
CA THR A 28 6.95 8.74 7.31
C THR A 28 5.99 7.93 8.20
N LEU A 29 6.20 6.62 8.25
CA LEU A 29 5.47 5.72 9.14
C LEU A 29 5.86 6.00 10.59
N LYS A 30 4.87 6.09 11.48
CA LYS A 30 5.09 6.22 12.93
C LYS A 30 4.88 4.90 13.63
N LEU A 31 5.60 4.72 14.74
CA LEU A 31 5.35 3.60 15.65
C LEU A 31 3.93 3.69 16.23
N PRO A 32 3.25 2.56 16.43
CA PRO A 32 1.92 2.55 17.00
C PRO A 32 1.96 3.06 18.43
N ASP A 33 1.15 4.08 18.73
CA ASP A 33 0.90 4.51 20.09
C ASP A 33 -0.36 3.81 20.62
N PHE A 34 -0.17 2.95 21.63
CA PHE A 34 -1.25 2.18 22.25
C PHE A 34 -2.11 2.98 23.23
N ASN A 35 -1.72 4.22 23.55
CA ASN A 35 -2.53 5.12 24.38
C ASN A 35 -3.60 5.86 23.58
N HIS A 36 -3.54 5.77 22.25
CA HIS A 36 -4.51 6.39 21.34
C HIS A 36 -5.35 5.31 20.66
N LEU A 37 -6.59 5.66 20.31
CA LEU A 37 -7.45 4.78 19.53
C LEU A 37 -6.81 4.49 18.16
N PHE A 38 -7.15 3.35 17.58
CA PHE A 38 -6.74 2.97 16.24
C PHE A 38 -7.93 3.12 15.27
N VAL A 39 -7.65 3.62 14.08
CA VAL A 39 -8.60 3.74 12.97
C VAL A 39 -8.09 2.91 11.81
N VAL A 40 -8.95 2.02 11.32
CA VAL A 40 -8.70 1.26 10.10
C VAL A 40 -9.54 1.90 8.99
N THR A 41 -8.89 2.40 7.95
CA THR A 41 -9.56 2.84 6.73
C THR A 41 -9.25 1.84 5.64
N THR A 42 -10.28 1.34 4.96
CA THR A 42 -10.13 0.41 3.83
C THR A 42 -10.73 1.03 2.60
N ASP A 43 -9.95 1.09 1.52
CA ASP A 43 -10.43 1.43 0.19
C ASP A 43 -10.28 0.20 -0.70
N ALA A 44 -11.32 -0.16 -1.43
CA ALA A 44 -11.32 -1.35 -2.26
C ALA A 44 -11.79 -1.01 -3.68
N SER A 45 -10.97 -1.41 -4.64
CA SER A 45 -11.31 -1.43 -6.06
C SER A 45 -11.69 -2.86 -6.46
N GLY A 46 -12.34 -3.06 -7.62
CA GLY A 46 -12.78 -4.39 -8.07
C GLY A 46 -11.67 -5.46 -8.22
N PHE A 47 -10.39 -5.09 -8.08
CA PHE A 47 -9.24 -5.99 -8.24
C PHE A 47 -8.28 -6.00 -7.03
N CYS A 48 -8.36 -5.01 -6.14
CA CYS A 48 -7.40 -4.82 -5.06
C CYS A 48 -8.08 -4.13 -3.88
N TRP A 49 -7.66 -4.47 -2.67
CA TRP A 49 -8.03 -3.78 -1.45
C TRP A 49 -6.79 -3.19 -0.78
N GLU A 50 -6.96 -1.99 -0.24
CA GLU A 50 -5.94 -1.18 0.39
C GLU A 50 -6.41 -0.86 1.80
N VAL A 51 -5.58 -1.09 2.80
CA VAL A 51 -5.86 -0.81 4.21
C VAL A 51 -4.82 0.15 4.76
N PHE A 52 -5.34 1.18 5.41
CA PHE A 52 -4.58 2.19 6.13
C PHE A 52 -4.84 2.00 7.63
N PHE A 53 -3.78 1.68 8.37
CA PHE A 53 -3.83 1.64 9.82
C PHE A 53 -3.30 2.95 10.39
N LEU A 54 -4.17 3.66 11.12
CA LEU A 54 -3.93 5.02 11.58
C LEU A 54 -4.10 5.08 13.10
N ASN A 55 -3.32 5.92 13.78
CA ASN A 55 -3.69 6.35 15.13
C ASN A 55 -4.75 7.46 15.01
N ALA A 56 -5.80 7.38 15.83
CA ALA A 56 -6.88 8.34 15.88
C ALA A 56 -6.33 9.75 16.15
N PRO A 57 -6.83 10.78 15.44
CA PRO A 57 -6.25 12.10 15.50
C PRO A 57 -6.49 12.76 16.88
N THR A 58 -5.42 13.15 17.54
CA THR A 58 -5.43 14.20 18.59
C THR A 58 -5.19 15.59 18.01
N THR A 59 -4.45 15.70 16.89
CA THR A 59 -4.24 16.97 16.13
C THR A 59 -3.86 16.73 14.66
N THR A 60 -3.14 15.64 14.36
CA THR A 60 -2.75 15.23 13.00
C THR A 60 -2.85 13.71 12.86
N THR A 61 -3.41 13.22 11.75
CA THR A 61 -3.48 11.78 11.46
C THR A 61 -2.09 11.24 11.13
N HIS A 62 -1.68 10.17 11.82
CA HIS A 62 -0.41 9.50 11.57
C HIS A 62 -0.65 8.10 11.00
N VAL A 63 -0.03 7.84 9.85
CA VAL A 63 -0.03 6.51 9.22
C VAL A 63 0.94 5.62 9.98
N ILE A 64 0.45 4.48 10.44
CA ILE A 64 1.24 3.47 11.15
C ILE A 64 1.68 2.40 10.16
N VAL A 65 0.74 1.84 9.39
CA VAL A 65 1.01 0.78 8.40
C VAL A 65 0.06 0.93 7.21
N LEU A 66 0.59 0.65 6.02
CA LEU A 66 -0.16 0.42 4.80
C LEU A 66 -0.10 -1.06 4.46
N TYR A 67 -1.25 -1.67 4.18
CA TYR A 67 -1.33 -3.06 3.74
C TYR A 67 -2.22 -3.13 2.51
N SER A 68 -1.75 -3.81 1.47
CA SER A 68 -2.53 -4.00 0.25
C SER A 68 -2.38 -5.40 -0.29
N ASN A 69 -3.45 -5.89 -0.90
CA ASN A 69 -3.45 -7.21 -1.49
C ASN A 69 -4.42 -7.28 -2.66
N LEU A 70 -4.08 -8.13 -3.64
CA LEU A 70 -4.98 -8.41 -4.74
C LEU A 70 -6.20 -9.17 -4.21
N LEU A 71 -7.36 -8.86 -4.75
CA LEU A 71 -8.54 -9.68 -4.53
C LEU A 71 -8.40 -10.94 -5.37
N ASP A 72 -8.70 -12.09 -4.77
CA ASP A 72 -8.85 -13.32 -5.55
C ASP A 72 -9.94 -13.09 -6.62
N PRO A 73 -9.74 -13.57 -7.85
CA PRO A 73 -10.78 -13.52 -8.85
C PRO A 73 -12.05 -14.18 -8.31
N HIS A 74 -13.17 -13.49 -8.45
CA HIS A 74 -14.47 -13.87 -7.91
C HIS A 74 -14.78 -15.34 -8.23
N GLU A 75 -15.11 -16.14 -7.21
CA GLU A 75 -15.70 -17.48 -7.35
C GLU A 75 -17.09 -17.40 -8.01
#